data_AF-A0A453Q0D9-F1
#
_entry.id   AF-A0A453Q0D9-F1
#
_cell.length_a   1.000
_cell.length_b   1.000
_cell.length_c   1.000
_cell.angle_alpha   90.00
_cell.angle_beta   90.00
_cell.angle_gamma   90.00
#
_symmetry.space_group_name_H-M   'P 1'
#
loop_
_entity.id
_entity.type
_entity.pdbx_description
1 polymer ?
#
loop_
_entity_poly.entity_id
_entity_poly.type
_entity_poly.pdbx_seq_one_letter_code
_entity_poly.pdbx_strand_id
1 'polypeptide(L)'
;MVKFSREYDASIIPEWKPAFVDYKGLKKLIKKIKVARRDADDSSAGDSSPETAAGVESVGYGGGFSMLDPVRALAARFAPRVQATSEDEESGDSGEFVRSTDKHEREFLEKADEELEKVNTFYAAQEAELLGRGE
;
A
#
# COMPACT_ATOMS: atom_id res chain seq x y z
N MET A 1 13.65 9.98 -16.23
CA MET A 1 13.13 8.61 -16.08
C MET A 1 11.68 8.59 -16.51
N VAL A 2 11.34 7.83 -17.55
CA VAL A 2 9.95 7.71 -18.01
C VAL A 2 9.23 6.73 -17.08
N LYS A 3 7.92 6.87 -16.91
CA LYS A 3 7.14 5.96 -16.05
C LYS A 3 6.85 4.68 -16.83
N PHE A 4 7.04 3.51 -16.21
CA PHE A 4 6.76 2.19 -16.81
C PHE A 4 5.41 2.11 -17.53
N SER A 5 4.34 2.70 -16.97
CA SER A 5 3.02 2.68 -17.62
C SER A 5 3.03 3.26 -19.04
N ARG A 6 3.87 4.25 -19.32
CA ARG A 6 3.98 4.88 -20.64
C ARG A 6 4.89 4.07 -21.58
N GLU A 7 5.92 3.42 -21.02
CA GLU A 7 6.79 2.50 -21.76
C GLU A 7 6.02 1.26 -22.18
N TYR A 8 5.24 0.69 -21.25
CA TYR A 8 4.35 -0.44 -21.47
C TYR A 8 3.40 -0.17 -22.65
N ASP A 9 2.62 0.92 -22.57
CA ASP A 9 1.68 1.30 -23.64
C ASP A 9 2.36 1.50 -25.00
N ALA A 10 3.60 2.00 -25.00
CA ALA A 10 4.37 2.23 -26.23
C ALA A 10 4.97 0.95 -26.81
N SER A 11 5.21 -0.07 -25.98
CA SER A 11 5.74 -1.37 -26.40
C SER A 11 4.69 -2.36 -26.87
N ILE A 12 3.40 -2.08 -26.62
CA ILE A 12 2.29 -2.94 -27.03
C ILE A 12 2.12 -2.89 -28.54
N ILE A 13 2.03 -4.07 -29.16
CA ILE A 13 1.58 -4.22 -30.54
C ILE A 13 0.08 -3.88 -30.59
N PRO A 14 -0.36 -2.89 -31.38
CA PRO A 14 -1.74 -2.41 -31.37
C PRO A 14 -2.79 -3.51 -31.59
N GLU A 15 -2.49 -4.45 -32.49
CA GLU A 15 -3.36 -5.59 -32.82
C GLU A 15 -3.56 -6.56 -31.64
N TRP A 16 -2.58 -6.65 -30.75
CA TRP A 16 -2.57 -7.58 -29.62
C TRP A 16 -2.94 -6.91 -28.30
N LYS A 17 -3.21 -5.60 -28.34
CA LYS A 17 -3.58 -4.80 -27.16
C LYS A 17 -4.62 -5.45 -26.24
N PRO A 18 -5.71 -6.11 -26.70
CA PRO A 18 -6.65 -6.77 -25.79
C PRO A 18 -6.06 -7.98 -25.05
N ALA A 19 -5.05 -8.64 -25.62
CA ALA A 19 -4.40 -9.80 -25.02
C ALA A 19 -3.31 -9.44 -23.99
N PHE A 20 -2.82 -8.20 -24.03
CA PHE A 20 -1.88 -7.68 -23.04
C PHE A 20 -2.54 -7.40 -21.68
N VAL A 21 -1.73 -7.43 -20.63
CA VAL A 21 -2.13 -7.17 -19.23
C VAL A 21 -2.68 -5.75 -19.04
N ASP A 22 -3.84 -5.58 -18.38
CA ASP A 22 -4.33 -4.27 -17.93
C ASP A 22 -3.55 -3.78 -16.70
N TYR A 23 -2.33 -3.34 -16.95
CA TYR A 23 -1.44 -2.79 -15.93
C TYR A 23 -2.06 -1.61 -15.17
N LYS A 24 -2.85 -0.75 -15.84
CA LYS A 24 -3.45 0.43 -15.21
C LYS A 24 -4.60 0.03 -14.28
N GLY A 25 -5.41 -0.96 -14.67
CA GLY A 25 -6.44 -1.55 -13.83
C GLY A 25 -5.87 -2.15 -12.56
N LEU A 26 -4.90 -3.06 -12.68
CA LEU A 26 -4.22 -3.71 -11.55
C LEU A 26 -3.56 -2.68 -10.62
N LYS A 27 -2.88 -1.67 -11.19
CA LYS A 27 -2.29 -0.58 -10.40
C LYS A 27 -3.30 0.23 -9.60
N LYS A 28 -4.54 0.38 -10.10
CA LYS A 28 -5.62 1.05 -9.35
C LYS A 28 -6.08 0.20 -8.16
N LEU A 29 -6.18 -1.12 -8.33
CA LEU A 29 -6.55 -2.04 -7.25
C LEU A 29 -5.52 -2.01 -6.11
N ILE A 30 -4.23 -2.01 -6.45
CA ILE A 30 -3.14 -1.84 -5.45
C ILE A 30 -3.29 -0.53 -4.68
N LYS A 31 -3.66 0.57 -5.36
CA LYS A 31 -3.91 1.85 -4.68
C LYS A 31 -5.10 1.77 -3.73
N LYS A 32 -6.17 1.06 -4.10
CA LYS A 32 -7.34 0.85 -3.22
C LYS A 32 -6.95 0.09 -1.96
N ILE A 33 -6.19 -1.00 -2.10
CA ILE A 33 -5.67 -1.77 -0.95
C ILE A 33 -4.85 -0.87 -0.03
N LYS A 34 -3.94 -0.07 -0.60
CA LYS A 34 -3.09 0.84 0.19
C LYS A 34 -3.88 1.92 0.94
N VAL A 35 -4.98 2.41 0.37
CA VAL A 35 -5.86 3.38 1.03
C VAL A 35 -6.64 2.69 2.14
N ALA A 36 -7.29 1.55 1.85
CA ALA A 36 -8.06 0.79 2.83
C ALA A 36 -7.24 0.40 4.07
N ARG A 37 -5.94 0.10 3.90
CA ARG A 37 -5.02 -0.19 5.01
C ARG A 37 -4.78 1.02 5.91
N ARG A 38 -4.63 2.22 5.34
CA ARG A 38 -4.43 3.45 6.11
C ARG A 38 -5.68 3.83 6.89
N ASP A 39 -6.85 3.70 6.25
CA ASP A 39 -8.12 4.01 6.89
C ASP A 39 -8.38 3.07 8.07
N ALA A 40 -7.96 1.80 7.98
CA ALA A 40 -8.06 0.84 9.08
C ALA A 40 -7.11 1.19 10.24
N ASP A 41 -5.87 1.61 9.95
CA ASP A 41 -4.88 2.01 10.97
C ASP A 41 -5.35 3.26 11.76
N ASP A 42 -5.87 4.29 11.08
CA ASP A 42 -6.39 5.51 11.72
C ASP A 42 -7.64 5.26 12.59
N SER A 43 -8.42 4.23 12.26
CA SER A 43 -9.63 3.85 13.02
C SER A 43 -9.33 3.15 14.34
N SER A 44 -8.09 2.68 14.55
CA SER A 44 -7.67 1.94 15.75
C SER A 44 -7.04 2.84 16.84
N ALA A 45 -6.80 4.12 16.55
CA ALA A 45 -6.15 5.08 17.47
C ALA A 45 -7.15 5.95 18.28
N GLY A 46 -8.43 5.55 18.33
CA GLY A 46 -9.53 6.39 18.83
C GLY A 46 -10.38 5.77 19.94
N ASP A 47 -9.78 5.28 21.02
CA ASP A 47 -10.46 5.20 22.32
C ASP A 47 -9.58 5.82 23.41
N SER A 48 -9.73 7.13 23.58
CA SER A 48 -9.25 7.86 24.75
C SER A 48 -10.27 8.96 25.02
N SER A 49 -11.15 8.66 25.98
CA SER A 49 -12.18 9.55 26.52
C SER A 49 -11.61 10.93 26.92
N PRO A 50 -12.31 12.05 26.66
CA PRO A 50 -11.83 13.37 27.07
C PRO A 50 -12.43 13.77 28.43
N GLU A 51 -11.65 13.71 29.51
CA GLU A 51 -11.92 14.51 30.71
C GLU A 51 -10.74 15.45 31.01
N THR A 52 -10.96 16.71 30.61
CA THR A 52 -10.45 17.99 31.12
C THR A 52 -9.24 18.00 32.07
N ALA A 53 -8.10 18.49 31.57
CA ALA A 53 -7.28 19.49 32.26
C ALA A 53 -6.40 20.24 31.24
N ALA A 54 -6.22 21.53 31.47
CA ALA A 54 -5.72 22.53 30.53
C ALA A 54 -4.30 22.30 29.96
N GLY A 55 -4.12 22.64 28.67
CA GLY A 55 -2.92 23.35 28.20
C GLY A 55 -1.97 22.64 27.22
N VAL A 56 -2.13 22.98 25.93
CA VAL A 56 -1.10 23.10 24.87
C VAL A 56 -0.51 21.81 24.24
N GLU A 57 -1.16 21.43 23.12
CA GLU A 57 -0.62 20.93 21.84
C GLU A 57 0.68 20.11 21.80
N SER A 58 0.53 18.79 21.63
CA SER A 58 1.50 17.94 20.91
C SER A 58 0.87 17.49 19.59
N VAL A 59 0.83 18.44 18.66
CA VAL A 59 0.44 18.23 17.26
C VAL A 59 1.54 17.41 16.57
N GLY A 60 1.33 16.09 16.51
CA GLY A 60 2.14 15.15 15.74
C GLY A 60 1.94 15.33 14.24
N TYR A 61 2.46 16.42 13.66
CA TYR A 61 2.53 16.59 12.21
C TYR A 61 3.73 15.85 11.64
N GLY A 62 3.51 14.60 11.26
CA GLY A 62 4.28 13.94 10.22
C GLY A 62 3.93 14.51 8.85
N GLY A 63 4.48 15.69 8.52
CA GLY A 63 4.55 16.18 7.13
C GLY A 63 3.86 17.52 6.82
N GLY A 64 3.87 18.48 7.75
CA GLY A 64 3.59 19.90 7.45
C GLY A 64 4.87 20.71 7.40
N PHE A 65 5.12 21.38 6.28
CA PHE A 65 6.21 22.31 5.97
C PHE A 65 6.95 22.93 7.18
N SER A 66 8.19 22.49 7.43
CA SER A 66 9.13 23.14 8.35
C SER A 66 9.83 24.31 7.69
N MET A 67 9.52 25.53 8.15
CA MET A 67 10.41 26.68 8.13
C MET A 67 10.05 27.54 9.36
N LEU A 68 10.97 27.76 10.31
CA LEU A 68 10.93 28.79 11.39
C LEU A 68 10.30 28.44 12.76
N ASP A 69 10.83 27.47 13.53
CA ASP A 69 10.58 27.48 15.00
C ASP A 69 11.87 27.44 15.85
N PRO A 70 12.38 28.62 16.26
CA PRO A 70 13.56 28.75 17.12
C PRO A 70 13.30 28.44 18.60
N VAL A 71 12.04 28.25 19.03
CA VAL A 71 11.68 28.09 20.45
C VAL A 71 11.95 26.66 20.93
N ARG A 72 11.75 25.66 20.06
CA ARG A 72 12.03 24.24 20.35
C ARG A 72 13.50 23.97 20.68
N ALA A 73 14.42 24.81 20.21
CA ALA A 73 15.85 24.72 20.49
C ALA A 73 16.23 25.13 21.92
N LEU A 74 15.44 25.99 22.58
CA LEU A 74 15.73 26.45 23.94
C LEU A 74 15.24 25.44 25.00
N ALA A 75 14.15 24.73 24.73
CA ALA A 75 13.57 23.72 25.61
C ALA A 75 14.45 22.47 25.80
N ALA A 76 15.30 22.15 24.82
CA ALA A 76 16.22 21.01 24.88
C ALA A 76 17.36 21.18 25.91
N ARG A 77 17.51 22.36 26.53
CA ARG A 77 18.65 22.68 27.39
C ARG A 77 18.41 22.45 28.90
N PHE A 78 17.21 22.06 29.32
CA PHE A 78 16.84 22.00 30.76
C PHE A 78 16.15 20.72 31.26
N ALA A 79 16.05 19.63 30.48
CA ALA A 79 15.38 18.40 30.96
C ALA A 79 16.34 17.35 31.55
N PRO A 80 16.15 16.88 32.81
CA PRO A 80 16.97 15.86 33.47
C PRO A 80 16.45 14.42 33.20
N ARG A 81 17.34 13.45 33.46
CA ARG A 81 17.33 12.02 33.08
C ARG A 81 16.97 11.08 34.25
N VAL A 82 16.09 10.08 34.05
CA VAL A 82 15.88 8.86 34.90
C VAL A 82 15.22 7.75 34.02
N GLN A 83 15.89 6.67 33.52
CA GLN A 83 16.02 5.24 33.99
C GLN A 83 14.72 4.56 34.51
N ALA A 84 14.39 3.27 34.39
CA ALA A 84 14.74 2.02 33.67
C ALA A 84 13.87 0.90 34.34
N THR A 85 13.51 -0.23 33.65
CA THR A 85 13.19 -1.63 34.14
C THR A 85 12.30 -2.37 33.11
N SER A 86 12.79 -3.37 32.33
CA SER A 86 12.75 -4.87 32.51
C SER A 86 11.35 -5.48 32.63
N GLU A 87 10.91 -6.64 32.10
CA GLU A 87 11.28 -7.76 31.18
C GLU A 87 10.01 -8.68 31.15
N ASP A 88 9.98 -9.77 30.37
CA ASP A 88 8.99 -10.90 30.36
C ASP A 88 7.70 -10.69 29.53
N GLU A 89 7.43 -11.31 28.37
CA GLU A 89 7.34 -12.72 27.89
C GLU A 89 5.86 -13.11 27.64
N GLU A 90 5.66 -13.97 26.63
CA GLU A 90 4.51 -14.85 26.42
C GLU A 90 3.26 -14.40 25.61
N SER A 91 3.10 -15.14 24.49
CA SER A 91 1.86 -15.72 23.95
C SER A 91 0.89 -14.86 23.11
N GLY A 92 1.06 -15.01 21.79
CA GLY A 92 0.01 -15.42 20.86
C GLY A 92 -1.39 -14.82 21.03
N ASP A 93 -1.63 -13.70 20.35
CA ASP A 93 -2.95 -13.41 19.80
C ASP A 93 -2.86 -13.28 18.28
N SER A 94 -3.03 -14.44 17.65
CA SER A 94 -3.25 -14.62 16.24
C SER A 94 -4.75 -14.44 15.95
N GLY A 95 -5.17 -13.31 15.38
CA GLY A 95 -6.45 -13.32 14.65
C GLY A 95 -7.31 -12.06 14.57
N GLU A 96 -6.87 -10.87 15.00
CA GLU A 96 -7.83 -9.77 15.17
C GLU A 96 -7.58 -8.46 14.39
N PHE A 97 -7.01 -8.51 13.17
CA PHE A 97 -7.08 -7.34 12.26
C PHE A 97 -7.11 -7.68 10.76
N VAL A 98 -7.61 -8.86 10.37
CA VAL A 98 -7.54 -9.38 8.98
C VAL A 98 -8.95 -9.62 8.40
N ARG A 99 -9.76 -8.57 8.22
CA ARG A 99 -11.07 -8.74 7.54
C ARG A 99 -11.41 -7.68 6.49
N SER A 100 -11.01 -6.42 6.68
CA SER A 100 -11.33 -5.35 5.72
C SER A 100 -10.34 -5.30 4.54
N THR A 101 -9.08 -5.66 4.75
CA THR A 101 -8.04 -5.71 3.70
C THR A 101 -8.22 -6.91 2.78
N ASP A 102 -8.63 -8.06 3.33
CA ASP A 102 -8.83 -9.33 2.60
C ASP A 102 -9.73 -9.17 1.37
N LYS A 103 -10.80 -8.38 1.45
CA LYS A 103 -11.70 -8.19 0.31
C LYS A 103 -11.00 -7.54 -0.89
N HIS A 104 -10.27 -6.45 -0.66
CA HIS A 104 -9.61 -5.72 -1.74
C HIS A 104 -8.39 -6.50 -2.28
N GLU A 105 -7.72 -7.26 -1.42
CA GLU A 105 -6.63 -8.15 -1.80
C GLU A 105 -7.12 -9.33 -2.65
N ARG A 106 -8.24 -9.95 -2.27
CA ARG A 106 -8.88 -11.03 -3.04
C ARG A 106 -9.34 -10.55 -4.41
N GLU A 107 -9.98 -9.39 -4.50
CA GLU A 107 -10.37 -8.78 -5.78
C GLU A 107 -9.16 -8.50 -6.68
N PHE A 108 -8.02 -8.11 -6.09
CA PHE A 108 -6.79 -7.91 -6.84
C PHE A 108 -6.22 -9.23 -7.38
N LEU A 109 -6.18 -10.27 -6.55
CA LEU A 109 -5.66 -11.58 -6.94
C LEU A 109 -6.52 -12.22 -8.03
N GLU A 110 -7.85 -12.20 -7.88
CA GLU A 110 -8.78 -12.70 -8.89
C GLU A 110 -8.56 -11.98 -10.24
N LYS A 111 -8.44 -10.65 -10.23
CA LYS A 111 -8.13 -9.88 -11.44
C LYS A 111 -6.73 -10.17 -12.00
N ALA A 112 -5.74 -10.44 -11.15
CA ALA A 112 -4.41 -10.78 -11.61
C ALA A 112 -4.39 -12.16 -12.28
N ASP A 113 -5.14 -13.12 -11.75
CA ASP A 113 -5.27 -14.46 -12.30
C ASP A 113 -6.01 -14.43 -13.65
N GLU A 114 -7.12 -13.69 -13.77
CA GLU A 114 -7.81 -13.47 -15.05
C GLU A 114 -6.87 -12.91 -16.12
N GLU A 115 -6.04 -11.92 -15.76
CA GLU A 115 -5.10 -11.28 -16.66
C GLU A 115 -3.96 -12.23 -17.06
N LEU A 116 -3.51 -13.10 -16.14
CA LEU A 116 -2.51 -14.12 -16.41
C LEU A 116 -3.06 -15.20 -17.36
N GLU A 117 -4.27 -15.68 -17.11
CA GLU A 117 -4.93 -16.68 -17.96
C GLU A 117 -5.11 -16.15 -19.37
N LYS A 118 -5.60 -14.92 -19.52
CA LYS A 118 -5.73 -14.23 -20.81
C LYS A 118 -4.44 -14.22 -21.61
N VAL A 119 -3.34 -13.83 -20.97
CA VAL A 119 -2.02 -13.77 -21.60
C VAL A 119 -1.55 -15.17 -22.00
N ASN A 120 -1.69 -16.15 -21.11
CA ASN A 120 -1.31 -17.53 -21.39
C ASN A 120 -2.11 -18.13 -22.56
N THR A 121 -3.43 -17.93 -22.59
CA THR A 121 -4.28 -18.41 -23.69
C THR A 121 -3.85 -17.78 -25.02
N PHE A 122 -3.54 -16.48 -25.02
CA PHE A 122 -3.08 -15.79 -26.23
C PHE A 122 -1.75 -16.35 -26.74
N TYR A 123 -0.75 -16.50 -25.87
CA TYR A 123 0.55 -17.04 -26.27
C TYR A 123 0.47 -18.50 -26.72
N ALA A 124 -0.34 -19.32 -26.06
CA ALA A 124 -0.56 -20.71 -26.47
C ALA A 124 -1.21 -20.81 -27.86
N ALA A 125 -2.21 -19.96 -28.15
CA ALA A 125 -2.84 -19.91 -29.46
C ALA A 125 -1.85 -19.42 -30.55
N GLN A 126 -1.06 -18.38 -30.22
CA GLN A 126 -0.06 -17.83 -31.14
C GLN A 126 1.05 -18.84 -31.45
N GLU A 127 1.51 -19.58 -30.44
CA GLU A 127 2.50 -20.65 -30.61
C GLU A 127 1.97 -21.78 -31.50
N ALA A 128 0.72 -22.22 -31.28
CA ALA A 128 0.08 -23.25 -32.10
C ALA A 128 -0.10 -22.79 -33.57
N GLU A 129 -0.49 -21.54 -33.80
CA GLU A 129 -0.61 -20.96 -35.16
C GLU A 129 0.75 -20.94 -35.87
N LEU A 130 1.81 -20.51 -35.18
CA LEU A 130 3.14 -20.40 -35.76
C LEU A 130 3.74 -21.77 -36.06
N LEU A 131 3.53 -22.77 -35.19
CA LEU A 131 3.94 -24.15 -35.46
C LEU A 131 3.21 -24.72 -36.67
N GLY A 132 1.89 -24.54 -36.77
CA GLY A 132 1.11 -25.02 -37.90
C GLY A 132 1.41 -24.34 -39.25
N ARG A 133 2.10 -23.18 -39.24
CA ARG A 133 2.63 -22.52 -40.45
C ARG A 133 4.07 -22.91 -40.77
N GLY A 134 4.78 -23.49 -39.81
CA GLY A 134 6.17 -23.90 -39.93
C GLY A 134 6.36 -25.31 -40.48
N GLU A 135 5.31 -26.14 -40.48
CA GLU A 135 5.21 -27.41 -41.23
C GLU A 135 4.69 -27.18 -42.65
#